data_AF-A0A8T3YJI0-F1
#
_entry.id   AF-A0A8T3YJI0-F1
#
_cell.length_a   1.000
_cell.length_b   1.000
_cell.length_c   1.000
_cell.angle_alpha   90.00
_cell.angle_beta   90.00
_cell.angle_gamma   90.00
#
_symmetry.space_group_name_H-M   'P 1'
#
loop_
_entity.id
_entity.type
_entity.pdbx_description
1 polymer ?
#
loop_
_entity_poly.entity_id
_entity_poly.type
_entity_poly.pdbx_seq_one_letter_code
_entity_poly.pdbx_strand_id
1 'polypeptide(L)'
;MVLETALALLERLLELNPFLLLGVIVVAAYLAFRIFQTIVKMLITGIAFGLFPILANLLGIPIPLTLQTILWSVILGIATYMAYMGLSFFFKVVNAVFSPLKKGFQKKKPAAA
;
A
#
# COMPACT_ATOMS: atom_id res chain seq x y z
N MET A 1 6.49 -3.10 -25.69
CA MET A 1 5.28 -2.26 -25.84
C MET A 1 5.18 -1.11 -24.83
N VAL A 2 4.86 -1.31 -23.53
CA VAL A 2 4.73 -0.19 -22.57
C VAL A 2 6.06 0.52 -22.28
N LEU A 3 7.17 -0.23 -22.24
CA LEU A 3 8.50 0.34 -22.01
C LEU A 3 8.97 1.19 -23.20
N GLU A 4 8.71 0.73 -24.43
CA GLU A 4 9.08 1.42 -25.66
C GLU A 4 8.29 2.71 -25.84
N THR A 5 6.99 2.71 -25.52
CA THR A 5 6.17 3.93 -25.56
C THR A 5 6.59 4.94 -24.48
N ALA A 6 7.02 4.48 -23.30
CA ALA A 6 7.55 5.34 -22.25
C ALA A 6 8.88 5.98 -22.65
N LEU A 7 9.78 5.22 -23.29
CA LEU A 7 11.06 5.73 -23.79
C LEU A 7 10.87 6.77 -24.90
N ALA A 8 9.98 6.52 -25.86
CA ALA A 8 9.66 7.48 -26.92
C ALA A 8 9.02 8.78 -26.38
N LEU A 9 8.22 8.69 -25.30
CA LEU A 9 7.68 9.88 -24.61
C LEU A 9 8.76 10.69 -23.89
N LEU A 10 9.73 10.01 -23.27
CA LEU A 10 10.86 10.64 -22.60
C LEU A 10 11.77 11.37 -23.59
N GLU A 11 12.08 10.76 -24.73
CA GLU A 11 12.86 11.41 -25.79
C GLU A 11 12.17 12.67 -26.30
N ARG A 12 10.85 12.61 -26.57
CA ARG A 12 10.07 13.79 -26.99
C ARG A 12 10.04 14.89 -25.92
N LEU A 13 9.96 14.52 -24.64
CA LEU A 13 10.01 15.47 -23.52
C LEU A 13 11.40 16.10 -23.37
N LEU A 14 12.47 15.36 -23.67
CA LEU A 14 13.84 15.87 -23.65
C LEU A 14 14.03 16.98 -24.70
N GLU A 15 13.52 16.75 -25.91
CA GLU A 15 13.60 17.71 -27.03
C GLU A 15 12.75 18.98 -26.77
N LEU A 16 11.61 18.84 -26.09
CA LEU A 16 10.70 19.95 -25.78
C LEU A 16 11.19 20.84 -24.64
N ASN A 17 11.66 20.24 -23.53
CA ASN A 17 12.23 21.00 -22.41
C ASN A 17 12.93 20.07 -21.38
N PRO A 18 14.24 20.22 -21.15
CA PRO A 18 14.97 19.36 -20.22
C PRO A 18 14.49 19.50 -18.76
N PHE A 19 13.92 20.65 -18.38
CA PHE A 19 13.34 20.85 -17.04
C PHE A 19 12.04 20.06 -16.81
N LEU A 20 11.21 19.89 -17.84
CA LEU A 20 9.99 19.07 -17.75
C LEU A 20 10.33 17.59 -17.58
N LEU A 21 11.34 17.11 -18.32
CA LEU A 21 11.84 15.75 -18.18
C LEU A 21 12.35 15.47 -16.76
N LEU A 22 13.12 16.40 -16.18
CA LEU A 22 13.60 16.29 -14.82
C LEU A 22 12.45 16.22 -13.81
N GLY A 23 11.39 17.02 -14.00
CA GLY A 23 10.16 16.94 -13.21
C GLY A 23 9.46 15.59 -13.29
N VAL A 24 9.30 15.04 -14.50
CA VAL A 24 8.67 13.72 -14.71
C VAL A 24 9.50 12.61 -14.05
N ILE A 25 10.82 12.64 -14.18
CA ILE A 25 11.72 11.67 -13.54
C ILE A 25 11.62 11.75 -12.02
N VAL A 26 11.60 12.94 -11.43
CA VAL A 26 11.46 13.11 -9.97
C VAL A 26 10.11 12.57 -9.49
N VAL A 27 9.02 12.85 -10.19
CA VAL A 27 7.70 12.32 -9.85
C VAL A 27 7.68 10.80 -9.96
N ALA A 28 8.25 10.24 -11.03
CA ALA A 28 8.35 8.80 -11.22
C ALA A 28 9.20 8.12 -10.12
N ALA A 29 10.36 8.71 -9.78
CA ALA A 29 11.23 8.24 -8.71
C ALA A 29 10.52 8.29 -7.35
N TYR A 30 9.79 9.36 -7.06
CA TYR A 30 8.98 9.49 -5.85
C TYR A 30 7.87 8.41 -5.79
N LEU A 31 7.19 8.16 -6.92
CA LEU A 31 6.18 7.11 -7.01
C LEU A 31 6.80 5.73 -6.76
N ALA A 32 7.93 5.44 -7.41
CA ALA A 32 8.68 4.19 -7.25
C ALA A 32 9.12 3.99 -5.79
N PHE A 33 9.63 5.03 -5.14
CA PHE A 33 10.01 4.99 -3.73
C PHE A 33 8.82 4.65 -2.82
N ARG A 34 7.65 5.22 -3.09
CA ARG A 34 6.43 4.94 -2.31
C ARG A 34 5.92 3.52 -2.52
N ILE A 35 5.99 3.00 -3.74
CA ILE A 35 5.68 1.61 -4.05
C ILE A 35 6.67 0.69 -3.33
N PHE A 36 7.97 0.99 -3.38
CA PHE A 36 9.01 0.23 -2.71
C PHE A 36 8.78 0.15 -1.20
N GLN A 37 8.50 1.28 -0.53
CA GLN A 37 8.15 1.27 0.89
C GLN A 37 6.94 0.37 1.21
N THR A 38 5.97 0.31 0.30
CA THR A 38 4.77 -0.52 0.46
C THR A 38 5.12 -2.01 0.35
N ILE A 39 5.96 -2.38 -0.61
CA ILE A 39 6.46 -3.75 -0.80
C ILE A 39 7.28 -4.18 0.43
N VAL A 40 8.18 -3.33 0.92
CA VAL A 40 8.99 -3.63 2.12
C VAL A 40 8.10 -3.90 3.34
N LYS A 41 7.08 -3.08 3.56
CA LYS A 41 6.11 -3.32 4.65
C LYS A 41 5.37 -4.65 4.50
N MET A 42 4.96 -4.98 3.27
CA MET A 42 4.29 -6.24 2.97
C MET A 42 5.20 -7.43 3.26
N LEU A 43 6.47 -7.36 2.88
CA LEU A 43 7.48 -8.40 3.16
C LEU A 43 7.73 -8.55 4.66
N ILE A 44 7.92 -7.46 5.40
CA ILE A 44 8.12 -7.50 6.86
C ILE A 44 6.92 -8.17 7.53
N THR A 45 5.70 -7.82 7.12
CA THR A 45 4.46 -8.41 7.66
C THR A 45 4.38 -9.91 7.34
N GLY A 46 4.71 -10.30 6.11
CA GLY A 46 4.81 -11.71 5.70
C GLY A 46 5.81 -12.49 6.55
N ILE A 47 7.04 -11.97 6.73
CA ILE A 47 8.08 -12.60 7.54
C ILE A 47 7.63 -12.71 9.01
N ALA A 48 7.01 -11.67 9.57
CA ALA A 48 6.50 -11.69 10.94
C ALA A 48 5.45 -12.79 11.13
N PHE A 49 4.56 -13.00 10.16
CA PHE A 49 3.61 -14.12 10.18
C PHE A 49 4.29 -15.47 9.92
N GLY A 50 5.37 -15.52 9.13
CA GLY A 50 6.19 -16.73 8.96
C GLY A 50 6.82 -17.23 10.26
N LEU A 51 7.06 -16.33 11.23
CA LEU A 51 7.52 -16.70 12.57
C LEU A 51 6.42 -17.31 13.45
N PHE A 52 5.14 -17.14 13.09
CA PHE A 52 4.00 -17.68 13.85
C PHE A 52 4.10 -19.18 14.16
N PRO A 53 4.30 -20.09 13.18
CA PRO A 53 4.41 -21.53 13.47
C PRO A 53 5.58 -21.87 14.42
N ILE A 54 6.66 -21.09 14.39
CA ILE A 54 7.82 -21.25 15.29
C ILE A 54 7.43 -20.86 16.72
N LEU A 55 6.81 -19.69 16.89
CA LEU A 55 6.32 -19.22 18.18
C LEU A 55 5.24 -20.14 18.76
N ALA A 56 4.32 -20.63 17.92
CA ALA A 56 3.25 -21.52 18.33
C ALA A 56 3.79 -22.85 18.87
N ASN A 57 4.82 -23.43 18.24
CA ASN A 57 5.51 -24.62 18.78
C ASN A 57 6.18 -24.34 20.12
N LEU A 58 6.80 -23.17 20.26
CA LEU A 58 7.46 -22.78 21.51
C LEU A 58 6.46 -22.63 22.67
N LEU A 59 5.21 -22.29 22.36
CA LEU A 59 4.09 -22.23 23.31
C LEU A 59 3.39 -23.58 23.53
N GLY A 60 3.92 -24.67 22.96
CA GLY A 60 3.36 -26.02 23.11
C GLY A 60 2.18 -26.34 22.19
N ILE A 61 1.88 -25.50 21.20
CA ILE A 61 0.86 -25.79 20.18
C ILE A 61 1.53 -26.67 19.10
N PRO A 62 1.03 -27.89 18.84
CA PRO A 62 1.66 -28.84 17.93
C PRO A 62 1.39 -28.50 16.46
N ILE A 63 1.98 -27.40 15.98
CA ILE A 63 1.91 -27.00 14.57
C ILE A 63 3.08 -27.64 13.82
N PRO A 64 2.90 -28.31 12.68
CA PRO A 64 4.02 -28.88 11.95
C PRO A 64 4.99 -27.80 11.44
N LEU A 65 6.24 -27.83 11.93
CA LEU A 65 7.35 -26.94 11.51
C LEU A 65 7.95 -27.37 10.16
N THR A 66 7.11 -27.44 9.13
CA THR A 66 7.57 -27.70 7.77
C THR A 66 7.78 -26.40 7.00
N LEU A 67 8.65 -26.43 5.99
CA LEU A 67 8.84 -25.31 5.07
C LEU A 67 7.50 -24.85 4.46
N GLN A 68 6.62 -25.81 4.15
CA GLN A 68 5.29 -25.56 3.61
C GLN A 68 4.42 -24.74 4.59
N THR A 69 4.37 -25.11 5.88
CA THR A 69 3.58 -24.37 6.89
C THR A 69 4.07 -22.93 7.05
N ILE A 70 5.39 -22.73 7.04
CA ILE A 70 6.00 -21.40 7.14
C ILE A 70 5.63 -20.56 5.92
N LEU A 71 5.77 -21.11 4.71
CA LEU A 71 5.40 -20.41 3.48
C LEU A 71 3.91 -20.05 3.44
N TRP A 72 3.03 -20.95 3.86
CA TRP A 72 1.60 -20.65 3.98
C TRP A 72 1.33 -19.52 4.97
N SER A 73 2.04 -19.51 6.11
CA SER A 73 1.91 -18.45 7.11
C SER A 73 2.38 -17.10 6.56
N VAL A 74 3.49 -17.07 5.80
CA VAL A 74 3.97 -15.87 5.11
C VAL A 74 2.96 -15.36 4.08
N ILE A 75 2.41 -16.26 3.25
CA ILE A 75 1.39 -15.91 2.25
C ILE A 75 0.14 -15.35 2.92
N LEU A 76 -0.32 -15.96 4.02
CA LEU A 76 -1.45 -15.45 4.80
C LEU A 76 -1.15 -14.05 5.36
N GLY A 77 0.04 -13.82 5.92
CA GLY A 77 0.43 -12.50 6.40
C GLY A 77 0.41 -11.43 5.29
N ILE A 78 0.90 -11.78 4.09
CA ILE A 78 0.83 -10.92 2.91
C ILE A 78 -0.62 -10.66 2.49
N ALA A 79 -1.45 -11.70 2.44
CA ALA A 79 -2.86 -11.60 2.06
C ALA A 79 -3.66 -10.73 3.05
N THR A 80 -3.43 -10.88 4.36
CA THR A 80 -4.05 -10.04 5.39
C THR A 80 -3.62 -8.58 5.25
N TYR A 81 -2.34 -8.32 4.97
CA TYR A 81 -1.87 -6.95 4.75
C TYR A 81 -2.50 -6.32 3.49
N MET A 82 -2.63 -7.09 2.40
CA MET A 82 -3.34 -6.64 1.19
C MET A 82 -4.81 -6.34 1.48
N ALA A 83 -5.49 -7.23 2.20
CA ALA A 83 -6.88 -7.02 2.61
C ALA A 83 -7.04 -5.75 3.48
N TYR A 84 -6.15 -5.55 4.46
CA TYR A 84 -6.12 -4.35 5.29
C TYR A 84 -5.92 -3.07 4.46
N MET A 85 -5.01 -3.10 3.47
CA MET A 85 -4.76 -1.96 2.59
C MET A 85 -5.98 -1.65 1.73
N GLY A 86 -6.64 -2.68 1.18
CA GLY A 86 -7.89 -2.55 0.44
C GLY A 86 -9.01 -1.95 1.28
N LEU A 87 -9.21 -2.45 2.51
CA LEU A 87 -10.20 -1.92 3.45
C LEU A 87 -9.89 -0.47 3.83
N SER A 88 -8.63 -0.16 4.17
CA SER A 88 -8.21 1.19 4.53
C SER A 88 -8.44 2.18 3.38
N PHE A 89 -8.16 1.76 2.15
CA PHE A 89 -8.45 2.55 0.97
C PHE A 89 -9.95 2.77 0.78
N PHE A 90 -10.75 1.71 0.90
CA PHE A 90 -12.21 1.80 0.84
C PHE A 90 -12.77 2.77 1.89
N PHE A 91 -12.36 2.65 3.15
CA PHE A 91 -12.78 3.58 4.21
C PHE A 91 -12.35 5.02 3.97
N LYS A 92 -11.16 5.25 3.38
CA LYS A 92 -10.72 6.60 2.99
C LYS A 92 -11.59 7.18 1.89
N VAL A 93 -11.93 6.39 0.88
CA VAL A 93 -12.82 6.82 -0.22
C VAL A 93 -14.22 7.12 0.33
N VAL A 94 -14.79 6.21 1.10
CA VAL A 94 -16.10 6.40 1.75
C VAL A 94 -16.07 7.67 2.62
N ASN A 95 -15.08 7.83 3.50
CA ASN A 95 -14.99 9.03 4.32
C ASN A 95 -14.77 10.31 3.49
N ALA A 96 -14.02 10.27 2.40
CA ALA A 96 -13.85 11.43 1.52
C ALA A 96 -15.17 11.83 0.83
N VAL A 97 -15.96 10.85 0.39
CA VAL A 97 -17.27 11.06 -0.26
C VAL A 97 -18.34 11.54 0.73
N PHE A 98 -18.37 10.99 1.95
CA PHE A 98 -19.36 11.34 2.98
C PHE A 98 -18.95 12.51 3.89
N SER A 99 -17.67 12.91 3.91
CA SER A 99 -17.14 14.09 4.64
C SER A 99 -17.83 15.42 4.30
N PRO A 100 -18.06 15.79 3.02
CA PRO A 100 -18.74 17.05 2.69
C PRO A 100 -20.18 17.11 3.22
N LEU A 101 -20.89 15.98 3.27
CA LEU A 101 -22.25 15.90 3.85
C LEU A 101 -22.25 16.10 5.37
N LYS A 102 -21.24 15.56 6.08
CA LYS A 102 -21.12 15.69 7.54
C LYS A 102 -20.80 17.13 7.98
N LYS A 103 -20.03 17.88 7.19
CA LYS A 103 -19.71 19.30 7.45
C LYS A 103 -20.92 20.24 7.27
N GLY A 104 -21.88 19.89 6.40
CA GLY A 104 -23.12 20.66 6.21
C GLY A 104 -24.08 20.59 7.40
N PHE A 105 -24.15 19.46 8.10
CA PHE A 105 -25.05 19.27 9.24
C PHE A 105 -24.54 19.88 10.56
N GLN A 106 -23.22 20.00 10.74
CA GLN A 106 -22.66 20.55 11.99
C GLN A 106 -22.76 22.08 12.09
N LYS A 107 -22.96 22.82 10.99
CA LYS A 107 -23.20 24.27 11.01
C LYS A 107 -24.62 24.68 11.42
N LYS A 108 -25.55 23.72 11.56
CA LYS A 108 -26.98 23.97 11.85
C LYS A 108 -27.41 23.62 13.27
N LYS A 109 -26.49 23.55 14.24
CA LYS A 109 -26.88 23.53 15.65
C LYS A 109 -26.85 24.99 16.16
N PRO A 110 -28.00 25.68 16.26
CA PRO A 110 -28.02 27.01 16.87
C PRO A 110 -27.51 26.85 18.30
N ALA A 111 -26.56 27.71 18.68
CA ALA A 111 -26.23 27.91 20.08
C ALA A 111 -27.55 28.24 20.78
N ALA A 112 -27.99 27.34 21.67
CA ALA A 112 -29.16 27.59 22.49
C ALA A 112 -28.90 28.88 23.28
N ALA A 113 -29.79 29.85 23.06
CA ALA A 113 -29.89 31.10 23.81
C ALA A 113 -30.32 30.82 25.25
#